data_AF-A0A353IQX3-F1
#
_entry.id   AF-A0A353IQX3-F1
#
_cell.length_a   1.000
_cell.length_b   1.000
_cell.length_c   1.000
_cell.angle_alpha   90.00
_cell.angle_beta   90.00
_cell.angle_gamma   90.00
#
_symmetry.space_group_name_H-M   'P 1'
#
loop_
_entity.id
_entity.type
_entity.pdbx_description
1 polymer ?
#
loop_
_entity_poly.entity_id
_entity_poly.type
_entity_poly.pdbx_seq_one_letter_code
_entity_poly.pdbx_strand_id
1 'polypeptide(L)'
;MTTADTSTWQVRDSESVIVGNEALLGQTHQIVAMTRMRNEALILPDTLDYLARHVDAVIAYDDASTDETVELLRAHPKVALIIANLEWERDVDARKRAEGRHRGLLLDMARAQLPHDWMFCFDPDERVTGDLRGTVGRVDADCDALRVRLFDAYLTTEDQAAYTSDQALIDFRRFYGPEQRDILMFWRNHEGIGFAEGDGRTPRGMTSVETDLYCQHYGKSLSVAHWEETCDYYMQHFPYETYGAKWEARKGKAIHTESDFGNALHKWGEALFANAVAMPVAK
;
A
#
# COMPACT_ATOMS: atom_id res chain seq x y z
N MET A 1 6.28 -17.07 33.10
CA MET A 1 5.31 -15.96 33.06
C MET A 1 4.72 -15.96 31.67
N THR A 2 3.47 -16.39 31.57
CA THR A 2 2.69 -16.46 30.33
C THR A 2 2.38 -15.05 29.87
N THR A 3 3.04 -14.58 28.80
CA THR A 3 2.58 -13.43 28.03
C THR A 3 1.24 -13.81 27.44
N ALA A 4 0.18 -13.17 27.90
CA ALA A 4 -1.15 -13.36 27.36
C ALA A 4 -1.12 -13.02 25.87
N ASP A 5 -1.57 -13.97 25.07
CA ASP A 5 -1.83 -13.82 23.65
C ASP A 5 -3.01 -12.84 23.50
N THR A 6 -2.71 -11.54 23.34
CA THR A 6 -3.72 -10.48 23.23
C THR A 6 -3.87 -10.01 21.79
N SER A 7 -3.74 -10.91 20.81
CA SER A 7 -4.18 -10.56 19.46
C SER A 7 -5.71 -10.42 19.45
N THR A 8 -6.19 -9.20 19.21
CA THR A 8 -7.62 -8.94 19.08
C THR A 8 -8.18 -9.42 17.74
N TRP A 9 -7.28 -9.74 16.80
CA TRP A 9 -7.60 -10.16 15.46
C TRP A 9 -7.28 -11.65 15.26
N GLN A 10 -8.30 -12.47 15.10
CA GLN A 10 -8.13 -13.91 14.92
C GLN A 10 -8.08 -14.28 13.44
N VAL A 11 -7.22 -15.25 13.10
CA VAL A 11 -7.23 -15.91 11.80
C VAL A 11 -8.55 -16.66 11.65
N ARG A 12 -9.21 -16.48 10.50
CA ARG A 12 -10.50 -17.12 10.20
C ARG A 12 -10.32 -18.49 9.53
N ASP A 13 -11.39 -19.28 9.50
CA ASP A 13 -11.40 -20.59 8.83
C ASP A 13 -11.10 -20.49 7.32
N SER A 14 -11.42 -19.36 6.70
CA SER A 14 -11.10 -19.08 5.29
C SER A 14 -9.64 -18.66 5.06
N GLU A 15 -8.88 -18.43 6.13
CA GLU A 15 -7.52 -17.92 6.07
C GLU A 15 -6.50 -18.98 6.46
N SER A 16 -5.35 -18.93 5.81
CA SER A 16 -4.20 -19.77 6.12
C SER A 16 -2.96 -18.92 6.33
N VAL A 17 -2.19 -19.25 7.36
CA VAL A 17 -0.88 -18.64 7.60
C VAL A 17 0.18 -19.47 6.90
N ILE A 18 0.94 -18.82 6.03
CA ILE A 18 2.04 -19.42 5.27
C ILE A 18 3.33 -18.73 5.70
N VAL A 19 4.32 -19.52 6.11
CA VAL A 19 5.68 -19.03 6.33
C VAL A 19 6.39 -18.89 4.97
N GLY A 20 6.79 -17.68 4.62
CA GLY A 20 7.57 -17.41 3.40
C GLY A 20 9.05 -17.71 3.65
N ASN A 21 9.65 -16.96 4.57
CA ASN A 21 11.04 -17.13 4.97
C ASN A 21 11.19 -17.22 6.50
N GLU A 22 11.35 -18.44 6.98
CA GLU A 22 11.51 -18.75 8.41
C GLU A 22 12.74 -18.06 9.03
N ALA A 23 13.79 -17.81 8.23
CA ALA A 23 15.00 -17.18 8.75
C ALA A 23 14.76 -15.76 9.26
N LEU A 24 13.72 -15.06 8.82
CA LEU A 24 13.41 -13.70 9.27
C LEU A 24 12.69 -13.67 10.64
N LEU A 25 12.10 -14.78 11.06
CA LEU A 25 11.28 -14.85 12.27
C LEU A 25 12.14 -14.76 13.53
N GLY A 26 11.64 -14.06 14.55
CA GLY A 26 12.30 -13.88 15.85
C GLY A 26 13.53 -12.98 15.84
N GLN A 27 13.96 -12.47 14.68
CA GLN A 27 15.04 -11.48 14.58
C GLN A 27 14.52 -10.07 14.88
N THR A 28 15.39 -9.20 15.39
CA THR A 28 15.10 -7.77 15.52
C THR A 28 15.31 -7.07 14.20
N HIS A 29 14.30 -6.32 13.76
CA HIS A 29 14.25 -5.59 12.50
C HIS A 29 14.14 -4.09 12.75
N GLN A 30 14.69 -3.28 11.86
CA GLN A 30 14.45 -1.84 11.91
C GLN A 30 13.09 -1.52 11.28
N ILE A 31 12.82 -2.06 10.09
CA ILE A 31 11.60 -1.80 9.32
C ILE A 31 10.98 -3.10 8.86
N VAL A 32 9.73 -3.34 9.28
CA VAL A 32 8.86 -4.40 8.74
C VAL A 32 7.79 -3.77 7.87
N ALA A 33 7.69 -4.22 6.62
CA ALA A 33 6.64 -3.77 5.73
C ALA A 33 5.38 -4.64 5.87
N MET A 34 4.21 -4.03 5.77
CA MET A 34 2.93 -4.73 5.69
C MET A 34 2.12 -4.26 4.49
N THR A 35 1.38 -5.18 3.89
CA THR A 35 0.52 -4.86 2.77
C THR A 35 -0.67 -5.82 2.70
N ARG A 36 -1.79 -5.33 2.18
CA ARG A 36 -2.93 -6.15 1.77
C ARG A 36 -3.06 -6.02 0.27
N MET A 37 -3.23 -7.13 -0.42
CA MET A 37 -3.34 -7.14 -1.88
C MET A 37 -4.32 -8.20 -2.39
N ARG A 38 -4.69 -8.06 -3.67
CA ARG A 38 -5.42 -9.05 -4.43
C ARG A 38 -5.06 -8.89 -5.91
N ASN A 39 -4.62 -9.96 -6.55
CA ASN A 39 -4.31 -10.01 -7.99
C ASN A 39 -3.25 -8.98 -8.45
N GLU A 40 -2.09 -8.97 -7.79
CA GLU A 40 -1.01 -8.01 -8.04
C GLU A 40 0.19 -8.62 -8.77
N ALA A 41 0.04 -9.82 -9.36
CA ALA A 41 1.16 -10.57 -9.91
C ALA A 41 1.96 -9.80 -11.00
N LEU A 42 1.33 -8.86 -11.70
CA LEU A 42 1.98 -8.04 -12.73
C LEU A 42 3.10 -7.16 -12.18
N ILE A 43 2.89 -6.50 -11.05
CA ILE A 43 3.82 -5.51 -10.49
C ILE A 43 4.57 -6.02 -9.26
N LEU A 44 4.03 -7.05 -8.59
CA LEU A 44 4.56 -7.55 -7.34
C LEU A 44 6.05 -7.93 -7.37
N PRO A 45 6.61 -8.55 -8.43
CA PRO A 45 8.04 -8.87 -8.47
C PRO A 45 8.92 -7.61 -8.30
N ASP A 46 8.69 -6.58 -9.12
CA ASP A 46 9.41 -5.30 -9.00
C ASP A 46 9.13 -4.62 -7.66
N THR A 47 7.90 -4.66 -7.16
CA THR A 47 7.55 -4.09 -5.86
C THR A 47 8.37 -4.71 -4.73
N LEU A 48 8.49 -6.04 -4.70
CA LEU A 48 9.23 -6.74 -3.66
C LEU A 48 10.74 -6.49 -3.78
N ASP A 49 11.29 -6.50 -5.00
CA ASP A 49 12.70 -6.18 -5.26
C ASP A 49 13.03 -4.73 -4.89
N TYR A 50 12.14 -3.79 -5.19
CA TYR A 50 12.26 -2.38 -4.80
C TYR A 50 12.35 -2.28 -3.28
N LEU A 51 11.40 -2.88 -2.57
CA LEU A 51 11.30 -2.84 -1.11
C LEU A 51 12.43 -3.56 -0.41
N ALA A 52 12.97 -4.63 -1.01
CA ALA A 52 14.04 -5.43 -0.42
C ALA A 52 15.28 -4.62 -0.03
N ARG A 53 15.49 -3.48 -0.70
CA ARG A 53 16.57 -2.52 -0.44
C ARG A 53 16.32 -1.65 0.79
N HIS A 54 15.06 -1.49 1.19
CA HIS A 54 14.63 -0.54 2.21
C HIS A 54 14.16 -1.21 3.50
N VAL A 55 13.66 -2.45 3.43
CA VAL A 55 13.04 -3.13 4.58
C VAL A 55 13.75 -4.42 4.96
N ASP A 56 13.57 -4.84 6.20
CA ASP A 56 14.18 -6.07 6.71
C ASP A 56 13.33 -7.29 6.39
N ALA A 57 12.01 -7.15 6.56
CA ALA A 57 11.02 -8.18 6.30
C ALA A 57 9.70 -7.59 5.78
N VAL A 58 8.87 -8.43 5.15
CA VAL A 58 7.53 -8.14 4.65
C VAL A 58 6.56 -9.16 5.23
N ILE A 59 5.39 -8.69 5.68
CA ILE A 59 4.22 -9.50 5.99
C ILE A 59 3.07 -9.09 5.08
N ALA A 60 2.42 -10.05 4.44
CA ALA A 60 1.40 -9.78 3.43
C ALA A 60 0.06 -10.44 3.79
N TYR A 61 -1.04 -9.76 3.50
CA TYR A 61 -2.37 -10.35 3.46
C TYR A 61 -2.80 -10.47 2.00
N ASP A 62 -2.91 -11.69 1.51
CA ASP A 62 -3.51 -11.98 0.20
C ASP A 62 -5.01 -12.19 0.37
N ASP A 63 -5.81 -11.35 -0.27
CA ASP A 63 -7.26 -11.41 -0.18
C ASP A 63 -7.88 -12.19 -1.33
N ALA A 64 -7.64 -13.50 -1.34
CA ALA A 64 -8.19 -14.48 -2.28
C ALA A 64 -7.79 -14.25 -3.74
N SER A 65 -6.51 -13.96 -3.98
CA SER A 65 -5.98 -13.82 -5.33
C SER A 65 -6.23 -15.08 -6.16
N THR A 66 -6.45 -14.85 -7.45
CA THR A 66 -6.74 -15.88 -8.46
C THR A 66 -5.63 -15.98 -9.51
N ASP A 67 -4.58 -15.18 -9.37
CA ASP A 67 -3.35 -15.21 -10.16
C ASP A 67 -2.17 -15.72 -9.32
N GLU A 68 -0.94 -15.55 -9.81
CA GLU A 68 0.28 -16.05 -9.17
C GLU A 68 0.76 -15.20 -7.96
N THR A 69 -0.07 -14.28 -7.43
CA THR A 69 0.31 -13.36 -6.35
C THR A 69 0.88 -14.09 -5.12
N VAL A 70 0.22 -15.16 -4.67
CA VAL A 70 0.65 -15.91 -3.46
C VAL A 70 1.96 -16.64 -3.69
N GLU A 71 2.14 -17.23 -4.88
CA GLU A 71 3.37 -17.92 -5.28
C GLU A 71 4.56 -16.95 -5.33
N LEU A 72 4.36 -15.76 -5.90
CA LEU A 72 5.36 -14.70 -5.97
C LEU A 72 5.75 -14.19 -4.57
N LEU A 73 4.77 -13.97 -3.69
CA LEU A 73 5.02 -13.65 -2.28
C LEU A 73 5.87 -14.73 -1.61
N ARG A 74 5.50 -16.01 -1.77
CA ARG A 74 6.20 -17.14 -1.14
C ARG A 74 7.65 -17.28 -1.62
N ALA A 75 7.91 -16.96 -2.89
CA ALA A 75 9.23 -17.10 -3.49
C ALA A 75 10.23 -16.01 -3.05
N HIS A 76 9.75 -14.86 -2.58
CA HIS A 76 10.62 -13.70 -2.36
C HIS A 76 11.32 -13.73 -0.99
N PRO A 77 12.65 -13.53 -0.92
CA PRO A 77 13.43 -13.74 0.30
C PRO A 77 13.13 -12.77 1.45
N LYS A 78 12.47 -11.65 1.18
CA LYS A 78 12.04 -10.68 2.20
C LYS A 78 10.66 -10.95 2.77
N VAL A 79 9.88 -11.85 2.18
CA VAL A 79 8.53 -12.15 2.68
C VAL A 79 8.64 -13.18 3.80
N ALA A 80 8.37 -12.75 5.03
CA ALA A 80 8.44 -13.61 6.20
C ALA A 80 7.15 -14.42 6.38
N LEU A 81 6.01 -13.77 6.26
CA LEU A 81 4.69 -14.33 6.55
C LEU A 81 3.65 -13.86 5.53
N ILE A 82 2.74 -14.75 5.17
CA ILE A 82 1.61 -14.48 4.29
C ILE A 82 0.36 -15.01 4.98
N ILE A 83 -0.66 -14.18 5.08
CA ILE A 83 -2.02 -14.60 5.43
C ILE A 83 -2.77 -14.69 4.11
N ALA A 84 -3.03 -15.91 3.64
CA ALA A 84 -3.77 -16.14 2.41
C ALA A 84 -5.23 -16.47 2.75
N ASN A 85 -6.13 -15.56 2.40
CA ASN A 85 -7.56 -15.78 2.44
C ASN A 85 -8.00 -16.55 1.19
N LEU A 86 -8.83 -17.57 1.33
CA LEU A 86 -9.32 -18.40 0.23
C LEU A 86 -10.69 -17.95 -0.27
N GLU A 87 -11.39 -17.10 0.49
CA GLU A 87 -12.75 -16.66 0.18
C GLU A 87 -12.86 -15.15 0.07
N TRP A 88 -13.21 -14.65 -1.10
CA TRP A 88 -13.36 -13.21 -1.30
C TRP A 88 -14.71 -12.70 -0.77
N GLU A 89 -14.67 -11.69 0.11
CA GLU A 89 -15.87 -11.04 0.65
C GLU A 89 -16.61 -10.25 -0.44
N ARG A 90 -17.86 -10.66 -0.70
CA ARG A 90 -18.72 -10.06 -1.74
C ARG A 90 -19.58 -8.94 -1.20
N ASP A 91 -19.87 -8.93 0.10
CA ASP A 91 -20.62 -7.85 0.72
C ASP A 91 -19.74 -6.60 0.82
N VAL A 92 -20.24 -5.50 0.26
CA VAL A 92 -19.46 -4.28 0.07
C VAL A 92 -19.09 -3.63 1.40
N ASP A 93 -20.00 -3.64 2.36
CA ASP A 93 -19.77 -3.05 3.68
C ASP A 93 -18.90 -3.96 4.55
N ALA A 94 -19.07 -5.27 4.46
CA ALA A 94 -18.19 -6.24 5.12
C ALA A 94 -16.76 -6.14 4.62
N ARG A 95 -16.56 -5.94 3.31
CA ARG A 95 -15.23 -5.75 2.73
C ARG A 95 -14.56 -4.45 3.22
N LYS A 96 -15.32 -3.36 3.35
CA LYS A 96 -14.79 -2.12 3.97
C LYS A 96 -14.35 -2.36 5.42
N ARG A 97 -15.17 -3.05 6.23
CA ARG A 97 -14.80 -3.44 7.60
C ARG A 97 -13.60 -4.38 7.64
N ALA A 98 -13.44 -5.22 6.63
CA ALA A 98 -12.35 -6.18 6.54
C ALA A 98 -10.98 -5.50 6.38
N GLU A 99 -10.90 -4.29 5.82
CA GLU A 99 -9.62 -3.59 5.64
C GLU A 99 -8.86 -3.35 6.96
N GLY A 100 -9.54 -2.78 7.96
CA GLY A 100 -8.96 -2.55 9.28
C GLY A 100 -8.64 -3.85 10.00
N ARG A 101 -9.50 -4.88 9.85
CA ARG A 101 -9.24 -6.21 10.42
C ARG A 101 -7.98 -6.84 9.83
N HIS A 102 -7.84 -6.85 8.50
CA HIS A 102 -6.68 -7.45 7.82
C HIS A 102 -5.39 -6.77 8.26
N ARG A 103 -5.40 -5.43 8.31
CA ARG A 103 -4.23 -4.65 8.74
C ARG A 103 -3.94 -4.82 10.23
N GLY A 104 -4.97 -4.92 11.07
CA GLY A 104 -4.84 -5.28 12.48
C GLY A 104 -4.21 -6.65 12.68
N LEU A 105 -4.68 -7.67 11.95
CA LEU A 105 -4.10 -9.02 11.97
C LEU A 105 -2.63 -9.02 11.54
N LEU A 106 -2.29 -8.30 10.45
CA LEU A 106 -0.91 -8.16 10.00
C LEU A 106 -0.02 -7.52 11.08
N LEU A 107 -0.50 -6.46 11.74
CA LEU A 107 0.25 -5.78 12.79
C LEU A 107 0.49 -6.69 13.99
N ASP A 108 -0.54 -7.40 14.46
CA ASP A 108 -0.43 -8.32 15.60
C ASP A 108 0.54 -9.47 15.28
N MET A 109 0.45 -10.06 14.09
CA MET A 109 1.35 -11.11 13.65
C MET A 109 2.80 -10.60 13.48
N ALA A 110 2.99 -9.40 12.93
CA ALA A 110 4.30 -8.77 12.85
C ALA A 110 4.92 -8.59 14.24
N ARG A 111 4.15 -8.10 15.22
CA ARG A 111 4.63 -7.95 16.61
C ARG A 111 5.02 -9.27 17.24
N ALA A 112 4.21 -10.32 17.02
CA ALA A 112 4.46 -11.62 17.60
C ALA A 112 5.68 -12.34 16.99
N GLN A 113 5.90 -12.17 15.68
CA GLN A 113 6.83 -13.02 14.93
C GLN A 113 8.06 -12.28 14.39
N LEU A 114 8.00 -10.96 14.28
CA LEU A 114 9.02 -10.10 13.68
C LEU A 114 9.28 -8.90 14.59
N PRO A 115 9.98 -9.04 15.74
CA PRO A 115 10.33 -7.90 16.58
C PRO A 115 10.92 -6.75 15.76
N HIS A 116 10.35 -5.55 15.83
CA HIS A 116 10.72 -4.43 14.96
C HIS A 116 10.52 -3.05 15.59
N ASP A 117 11.23 -2.04 15.07
CA ASP A 117 11.10 -0.64 15.52
C ASP A 117 10.02 0.14 14.77
N TRP A 118 9.92 -0.06 13.46
CA TRP A 118 9.00 0.65 12.56
C TRP A 118 8.20 -0.31 11.69
N MET A 119 6.90 -0.01 11.54
CA MET A 119 6.06 -0.57 10.50
C MET A 119 6.03 0.35 9.29
N PHE A 120 5.98 -0.24 8.09
CA PHE A 120 5.74 0.44 6.83
C PHE A 120 4.53 -0.18 6.10
N CYS A 121 3.42 0.52 6.01
CA CYS A 121 2.26 0.08 5.24
C CYS A 121 2.24 0.68 3.84
N PHE A 122 2.25 -0.19 2.83
CA PHE A 122 2.28 0.18 1.41
C PHE A 122 1.23 -0.62 0.61
N ASP A 123 0.79 -0.07 -0.51
CA ASP A 123 0.07 -0.80 -1.55
C ASP A 123 1.04 -1.13 -2.71
N PRO A 124 0.88 -2.27 -3.42
CA PRO A 124 1.91 -2.73 -4.38
C PRO A 124 2.20 -1.79 -5.56
N ASP A 125 1.27 -0.89 -5.87
CA ASP A 125 1.35 0.14 -6.90
C ASP A 125 1.93 1.48 -6.39
N GLU A 126 2.54 1.49 -5.20
CA GLU A 126 3.18 2.65 -4.59
C GLU A 126 4.71 2.50 -4.60
N ARG A 127 5.42 3.60 -4.85
CA ARG A 127 6.88 3.70 -4.77
C ARG A 127 7.30 4.89 -3.92
N VAL A 128 7.53 4.63 -2.63
CA VAL A 128 8.09 5.64 -1.71
C VAL A 128 9.57 5.85 -2.04
N THR A 129 9.89 7.05 -2.48
CA THR A 129 11.22 7.45 -2.96
C THR A 129 12.09 8.00 -1.83
N GLY A 130 13.41 7.86 -1.97
CA GLY A 130 14.40 8.38 -1.02
C GLY A 130 15.06 7.31 -0.15
N ASP A 131 15.80 7.77 0.87
CA ASP A 131 16.49 6.91 1.84
C ASP A 131 15.57 6.61 3.03
N LEU A 132 14.69 5.61 2.86
CA LEU A 132 13.70 5.24 3.89
C LEU A 132 14.35 4.90 5.23
N ARG A 133 15.43 4.11 5.22
CA ARG A 133 16.14 3.69 6.45
C ARG A 133 16.79 4.85 7.16
N GLY A 134 17.51 5.69 6.41
CA GLY A 134 18.14 6.86 6.99
C GLY A 134 17.11 7.88 7.49
N THR A 135 15.96 8.02 6.81
CA THR A 135 14.87 8.87 7.28
C THR A 135 14.34 8.37 8.61
N VAL A 136 13.83 7.13 8.72
CA VAL A 136 13.27 6.64 10.00
C VAL A 136 14.31 6.54 11.12
N GLY A 137 15.59 6.37 10.77
CA GLY A 137 16.70 6.37 11.73
C GLY A 137 17.07 7.76 12.27
N ARG A 138 16.64 8.84 11.62
CA ARG A 138 16.86 10.24 12.05
C ARG A 138 15.62 10.89 12.66
N VAL A 139 14.46 10.26 12.53
CA VAL A 139 13.22 10.73 13.15
C VAL A 139 13.40 10.83 14.66
N ASP A 140 12.98 11.95 15.24
CA ASP A 140 13.03 12.20 16.67
C ASP A 140 12.36 11.07 17.46
N ALA A 141 12.91 10.75 18.63
CA ALA A 141 12.40 9.66 19.46
C ALA A 141 10.94 9.86 19.89
N ASP A 142 10.48 11.11 19.96
CA ASP A 142 9.13 11.51 20.33
C ASP A 142 8.16 11.59 19.11
N CYS A 143 8.62 11.29 17.90
CA CYS A 143 7.78 11.21 16.71
C CYS A 143 7.29 9.77 16.51
N ASP A 144 5.97 9.61 16.48
CA ASP A 144 5.32 8.30 16.42
C ASP A 144 5.19 7.78 14.98
N ALA A 145 5.05 8.68 14.00
CA ALA A 145 4.72 8.29 12.64
C ALA A 145 5.11 9.29 11.56
N LEU A 146 5.28 8.79 10.33
CA LEU A 146 5.52 9.59 9.14
C LEU A 146 4.38 9.41 8.12
N ARG A 147 3.89 10.55 7.63
CA ARG A 147 3.12 10.63 6.40
C ARG A 147 4.05 10.81 5.21
N VAL A 148 3.67 10.20 4.10
CA VAL A 148 4.36 10.29 2.80
C VAL A 148 3.50 11.08 1.83
N ARG A 149 4.15 12.01 1.10
CA ARG A 149 3.48 12.83 0.08
C ARG A 149 3.29 12.02 -1.20
N LEU A 150 2.09 11.53 -1.43
CA LEU A 150 1.74 10.69 -2.57
C LEU A 150 1.16 11.52 -3.71
N PHE A 151 1.62 11.24 -4.94
CA PHE A 151 1.13 11.85 -6.18
C PHE A 151 0.75 10.76 -7.19
N ASP A 152 -0.39 10.96 -7.85
CA ASP A 152 -0.91 10.02 -8.84
C ASP A 152 -0.21 10.21 -10.19
N ALA A 153 0.29 9.11 -10.75
CA ALA A 153 0.78 9.05 -12.11
C ALA A 153 -0.37 9.03 -13.13
N TYR A 154 -0.13 9.57 -14.32
CA TYR A 154 -1.10 9.64 -15.42
C TYR A 154 -0.52 9.12 -16.73
N LEU A 155 -1.34 8.39 -17.48
CA LEU A 155 -1.10 8.09 -18.89
C LEU A 155 -1.34 9.36 -19.71
N THR A 156 -0.45 9.65 -20.65
CA THR A 156 -0.57 10.79 -21.57
C THR A 156 -0.34 10.34 -23.00
N THR A 157 -0.68 11.17 -23.98
CA THR A 157 -0.45 10.85 -25.41
C THR A 157 1.02 10.50 -25.69
N GLU A 158 1.95 11.13 -24.96
CA GLU A 158 3.41 10.89 -25.08
C GLU A 158 3.93 9.76 -24.18
N ASP A 159 3.13 9.26 -23.24
CA ASP A 159 3.51 8.28 -22.22
C ASP A 159 2.31 7.38 -21.87
N GLN A 160 2.07 6.40 -22.72
CA GLN A 160 0.92 5.49 -22.62
C GLN A 160 1.26 4.02 -22.91
N ALA A 161 2.55 3.70 -23.07
CA ALA A 161 2.99 2.32 -23.22
C ALA A 161 2.58 1.50 -21.99
N ALA A 162 2.11 0.27 -22.20
CA ALA A 162 1.73 -0.60 -21.10
C ALA A 162 2.95 -1.01 -20.28
N TYR A 163 2.77 -1.08 -18.96
CA TYR A 163 3.76 -1.68 -18.08
C TYR A 163 3.92 -3.17 -18.41
N THR A 164 5.15 -3.64 -18.28
CA THR A 164 5.57 -5.02 -18.49
C THR A 164 6.49 -5.40 -17.33
N SER A 165 6.41 -6.63 -16.84
CA SER A 165 7.11 -7.06 -15.62
C SER A 165 8.64 -7.08 -15.71
N ASP A 166 9.21 -6.84 -16.89
CA ASP A 166 10.65 -6.75 -17.14
C ASP A 166 11.23 -5.33 -16.96
N GLN A 167 10.41 -4.33 -16.63
CA GLN A 167 10.85 -2.97 -16.35
C GLN A 167 10.60 -2.59 -14.88
N ALA A 168 11.35 -1.61 -14.38
CA ALA A 168 11.12 -1.09 -13.04
C ALA A 168 9.86 -0.21 -13.01
N LEU A 169 9.05 -0.30 -11.96
CA LEU A 169 7.86 0.55 -11.85
C LEU A 169 8.22 1.96 -11.40
N ILE A 170 9.28 2.13 -10.59
CA ILE A 170 9.77 3.47 -10.22
C ILE A 170 10.16 4.25 -11.47
N ASP A 171 9.72 5.51 -11.56
CA ASP A 171 9.92 6.41 -12.71
C ASP A 171 9.33 5.88 -14.04
N PHE A 172 8.52 4.82 -14.02
CA PHE A 172 7.88 4.25 -15.21
C PHE A 172 7.00 5.28 -15.94
N ARG A 173 6.26 6.09 -15.16
CA ARG A 173 5.48 7.20 -15.70
C ARG A 173 6.21 8.52 -15.55
N ARG A 174 6.09 9.32 -16.60
CA ARG A 174 6.69 10.63 -16.74
C ARG A 174 5.86 11.73 -16.09
N PHE A 175 4.53 11.61 -16.09
CA PHE A 175 3.62 12.70 -15.71
C PHE A 175 2.76 12.36 -14.50
N TYR A 176 2.62 13.34 -13.61
CA TYR A 176 1.91 13.23 -12.34
C TYR A 176 0.98 14.44 -12.16
N GLY A 177 -0.16 14.21 -11.50
CA GLY A 177 -1.01 15.30 -11.04
C GLY A 177 -0.38 15.97 -9.82
N PRO A 178 -0.51 17.30 -9.65
CA PRO A 178 0.05 18.02 -8.50
C PRO A 178 -0.72 17.75 -7.20
N GLU A 179 -1.81 16.98 -7.23
CA GLU A 179 -2.63 16.69 -6.07
C GLU A 179 -1.89 15.80 -5.07
N GLN A 180 -1.44 16.42 -3.97
CA GLN A 180 -0.69 15.78 -2.92
C GLN A 180 -1.63 15.19 -1.87
N ARG A 181 -1.48 13.89 -1.63
CA ARG A 181 -2.11 13.20 -0.50
C ARG A 181 -1.05 12.82 0.53
N ASP A 182 -1.17 13.34 1.74
CA ASP A 182 -0.29 12.97 2.85
C ASP A 182 -0.80 11.68 3.50
N ILE A 183 -0.26 10.54 3.08
CA ILE A 183 -0.70 9.22 3.52
C ILE A 183 0.17 8.76 4.67
N LEU A 184 -0.45 8.37 5.79
CA LEU A 184 0.30 7.73 6.89
C LEU A 184 0.80 6.37 6.42
N MET A 185 2.11 6.21 6.30
CA MET A 185 2.72 4.96 5.83
C MET A 185 3.70 4.36 6.83
N PHE A 186 4.36 5.15 7.67
CA PHE A 186 5.30 4.64 8.67
C PHE A 186 4.83 4.95 10.08
N TRP A 187 5.01 4.02 11.01
CA TRP A 187 4.79 4.27 12.44
C TRP A 187 5.68 3.40 13.33
N ARG A 188 5.98 3.92 14.52
CA ARG A 188 6.71 3.21 15.57
C ARG A 188 5.92 2.00 16.05
N ASN A 189 6.62 0.93 16.37
CA ASN A 189 6.00 -0.23 16.97
C ASN A 189 5.98 -0.14 18.50
N HIS A 190 4.86 0.31 19.05
CA HIS A 190 4.58 0.19 20.48
C HIS A 190 3.09 -0.05 20.73
N GLU A 191 2.76 -0.53 21.92
CA GLU A 191 1.41 -1.00 22.30
C GLU A 191 0.31 0.05 22.16
N GLY A 192 0.67 1.34 22.19
CA GLY A 192 -0.27 2.44 22.03
C GLY A 192 -0.84 2.57 20.61
N ILE A 193 -0.14 2.06 19.60
CA ILE A 193 -0.56 2.14 18.19
C ILE A 193 -1.25 0.85 17.75
N GLY A 194 -2.41 0.96 17.12
CA GLY A 194 -3.14 -0.22 16.66
C GLY A 194 -4.38 0.09 15.82
N PHE A 195 -4.92 -0.95 15.20
CA PHE A 195 -6.16 -0.89 14.44
C PHE A 195 -7.36 -1.24 15.32
N ALA A 196 -8.51 -0.64 15.01
CA ALA A 196 -9.81 -0.98 15.56
C ALA A 196 -10.81 -1.28 14.43
N GLU A 197 -11.97 -1.85 14.79
CA GLU A 197 -13.01 -2.13 13.81
C GLU A 197 -13.49 -0.84 13.12
N GLY A 198 -13.63 -0.91 11.80
CA GLY A 198 -14.01 0.23 10.95
C GLY A 198 -12.84 1.13 10.53
N ASP A 199 -11.62 0.89 11.03
CA ASP A 199 -10.44 1.55 10.48
C ASP A 199 -10.18 1.08 9.05
N GLY A 200 -9.62 1.98 8.23
CA GLY A 200 -9.12 1.65 6.89
C GLY A 200 -7.62 1.33 6.94
N ARG A 201 -6.82 2.17 6.28
CA ARG A 201 -5.36 2.03 6.22
C ARG A 201 -4.63 2.60 7.44
N THR A 202 -5.24 3.51 8.18
CA THR A 202 -4.58 4.30 9.23
C THR A 202 -4.82 3.69 10.61
N PRO A 203 -3.77 3.25 11.35
CA PRO A 203 -3.90 2.89 12.75
C PRO A 203 -4.21 4.12 13.63
N ARG A 204 -4.62 3.87 14.87
CA ARG A 204 -4.87 4.89 15.91
C ARG A 204 -3.71 4.92 16.90
N GLY A 205 -3.68 5.94 17.75
CA GLY A 205 -2.81 5.99 18.93
C GLY A 205 -1.53 6.82 18.79
N MET A 206 -1.26 7.36 17.60
CA MET A 206 -0.17 8.32 17.39
C MET A 206 -0.52 9.69 17.96
N THR A 207 0.46 10.33 18.59
CA THR A 207 0.38 11.66 19.19
C THR A 207 1.23 12.69 18.45
N SER A 208 2.33 12.25 17.83
CA SER A 208 3.24 13.09 17.05
C SER A 208 3.45 12.50 15.65
N VAL A 209 3.18 13.29 14.62
CA VAL A 209 3.24 12.85 13.22
C VAL A 209 3.90 13.90 12.37
N GLU A 210 4.92 13.50 11.61
CA GLU A 210 5.58 14.36 10.62
C GLU A 210 5.19 13.96 9.20
N THR A 211 5.37 14.87 8.23
CA THR A 211 5.25 14.55 6.81
C THR A 211 6.63 14.65 6.17
N ASP A 212 7.12 13.54 5.64
CA ASP A 212 8.38 13.46 4.90
C ASP A 212 8.28 12.44 3.76
N LEU A 213 9.27 12.38 2.88
CA LEU A 213 9.32 11.51 1.70
C LEU A 213 8.23 11.83 0.67
N TYR A 214 8.36 11.17 -0.47
CA TYR A 214 7.47 11.31 -1.62
C TYR A 214 7.15 9.93 -2.18
N CYS A 215 5.94 9.73 -2.70
CA CYS A 215 5.49 8.47 -3.28
C CYS A 215 4.93 8.67 -4.69
N GLN A 216 5.42 7.86 -5.63
CA GLN A 216 4.82 7.70 -6.96
C GLN A 216 3.74 6.61 -6.87
N HIS A 217 2.51 6.91 -7.28
CA HIS A 217 1.37 5.98 -7.21
C HIS A 217 0.79 5.67 -8.59
N TYR A 218 0.68 4.37 -8.91
CA TYR A 218 0.41 3.87 -10.26
C TYR A 218 -0.92 3.15 -10.43
N GLY A 219 -1.78 3.12 -9.41
CA GLY A 219 -3.01 2.30 -9.39
C GLY A 219 -4.02 2.49 -10.51
N LYS A 220 -3.80 3.45 -11.40
CA LYS A 220 -4.60 3.66 -12.62
C LYS A 220 -3.77 3.83 -13.88
N SER A 221 -2.44 3.85 -13.79
CA SER A 221 -1.56 4.27 -14.88
C SER A 221 -0.69 3.16 -15.44
N LEU A 222 -0.92 1.89 -15.10
CA LEU A 222 -0.13 0.78 -15.65
C LEU A 222 -0.34 0.60 -17.17
N SER A 223 -1.58 0.68 -17.65
CA SER A 223 -1.91 0.66 -19.07
C SER A 223 -3.34 1.18 -19.30
N VAL A 224 -3.70 1.44 -20.55
CA VAL A 224 -5.10 1.75 -20.91
C VAL A 224 -6.03 0.59 -20.54
N ALA A 225 -5.62 -0.66 -20.77
CA ALA A 225 -6.43 -1.83 -20.41
C ALA A 225 -6.65 -1.91 -18.88
N HIS A 226 -5.58 -1.74 -18.10
CA HIS A 226 -5.65 -1.73 -16.64
C HIS A 226 -6.56 -0.62 -16.10
N TRP A 227 -6.54 0.57 -16.72
CA TRP A 227 -7.47 1.65 -16.40
C TRP A 227 -8.92 1.22 -16.57
N GLU A 228 -9.26 0.61 -17.71
CA GLU A 228 -10.62 0.15 -17.98
C GLU A 228 -11.05 -0.94 -17.00
N GLU A 229 -10.15 -1.89 -16.69
CA GLU A 229 -10.38 -2.93 -15.68
C GLU A 229 -10.61 -2.34 -14.29
N THR A 230 -9.84 -1.31 -13.92
CA THR A 230 -10.04 -0.59 -12.66
C THR A 230 -11.40 0.10 -12.63
N CYS A 231 -11.80 0.76 -13.72
CA CYS A 231 -13.13 1.35 -13.82
C CYS A 231 -14.23 0.30 -13.61
N ASP A 232 -14.13 -0.84 -14.30
CA ASP A 232 -15.09 -1.94 -14.18
C ASP A 232 -15.13 -2.54 -12.77
N TYR A 233 -13.96 -2.74 -12.16
CA TYR A 233 -13.84 -3.26 -10.81
C TYR A 233 -14.56 -2.36 -9.79
N TYR A 234 -14.33 -1.05 -9.84
CA TYR A 234 -14.98 -0.14 -8.91
C TYR A 234 -16.49 -0.03 -9.13
N MET A 235 -16.96 -0.01 -10.38
CA MET A 235 -18.39 0.03 -10.69
C MET A 235 -19.14 -1.23 -10.24
N GLN A 236 -18.50 -2.40 -10.36
CA GLN A 236 -19.14 -3.68 -10.05
C GLN A 236 -19.09 -4.04 -8.57
N HIS A 237 -18.05 -3.59 -7.86
CA HIS A 237 -17.79 -4.09 -6.52
C HIS A 237 -17.92 -3.05 -5.42
N PHE A 238 -17.96 -1.74 -5.69
CA PHE A 238 -18.07 -0.71 -4.63
C PHE A 238 -19.44 0.00 -4.68
N PRO A 239 -19.87 0.69 -3.60
CA PRO A 239 -21.17 1.34 -3.61
C PRO A 239 -21.19 2.41 -4.69
N TYR A 240 -22.22 2.35 -5.53
CA TYR A 240 -22.27 3.12 -6.76
C TYR A 240 -22.23 4.63 -6.52
N GLU A 241 -22.97 5.10 -5.52
CA GLU A 241 -23.08 6.53 -5.20
C GLU A 241 -21.75 7.13 -4.72
N THR A 242 -20.88 6.32 -4.10
CA THR A 242 -19.61 6.79 -3.52
C THR A 242 -18.43 6.59 -4.45
N TYR A 243 -18.41 5.50 -5.23
CA TYR A 243 -17.31 5.18 -6.14
C TYR A 243 -17.76 4.96 -7.58
N GLY A 244 -18.83 4.20 -7.81
CA GLY A 244 -19.27 3.78 -9.15
C GLY A 244 -19.50 4.94 -10.11
N ALA A 245 -20.25 5.98 -9.71
CA ALA A 245 -20.53 7.13 -10.56
C ALA A 245 -19.25 7.88 -11.00
N LYS A 246 -18.26 7.99 -10.11
CA LYS A 246 -16.96 8.59 -10.41
C LYS A 246 -16.20 7.77 -11.45
N TRP A 247 -16.19 6.44 -11.31
CA TRP A 247 -15.44 5.54 -12.18
C TRP A 247 -16.15 5.31 -13.53
N GLU A 248 -17.48 5.33 -13.56
CA GLU A 248 -18.24 5.35 -14.82
C GLU A 248 -17.87 6.57 -15.66
N ALA A 249 -17.81 7.76 -15.05
CA ALA A 249 -17.43 8.99 -15.75
C ALA A 249 -15.99 8.99 -16.30
N ARG A 250 -15.13 8.11 -15.78
CA ARG A 250 -13.72 7.93 -16.14
C ARG A 250 -13.50 6.84 -17.20
N LYS A 251 -14.46 5.96 -17.41
CA LYS A 251 -14.36 4.87 -18.38
C LYS A 251 -14.13 5.43 -19.79
N GLY A 252 -13.19 4.84 -20.55
CA GLY A 252 -12.80 5.30 -21.88
C GLY A 252 -11.96 6.59 -21.90
N LYS A 253 -11.51 7.10 -20.74
CA LYS A 253 -10.75 8.36 -20.61
C LYS A 253 -9.37 8.15 -19.97
N ALA A 254 -8.73 7.02 -20.26
CA ALA A 254 -7.43 6.67 -19.69
C ALA A 254 -6.30 7.65 -20.06
N ILE A 255 -6.39 8.37 -21.19
CA ILE A 255 -5.34 9.28 -21.67
C ILE A 255 -5.65 10.72 -21.24
N HIS A 256 -4.71 11.32 -20.53
CA HIS A 256 -4.87 12.64 -19.92
C HIS A 256 -4.00 13.71 -20.56
N THR A 257 -4.54 14.93 -20.60
CA THR A 257 -3.80 16.19 -20.81
C THR A 257 -3.74 17.03 -19.54
N GLU A 258 -4.60 16.74 -18.56
CA GLU A 258 -4.72 17.37 -17.24
C GLU A 258 -5.06 16.31 -16.19
N SER A 259 -4.83 16.62 -14.91
CA SER A 259 -5.19 15.73 -13.81
C SER A 259 -6.70 15.51 -13.73
N ASP A 260 -7.14 14.53 -12.94
CA ASP A 260 -8.57 14.32 -12.63
C ASP A 260 -9.25 15.56 -11.99
N PHE A 261 -8.45 16.54 -11.57
CA PHE A 261 -8.89 17.76 -10.87
C PHE A 261 -8.71 19.02 -11.73
N GLY A 262 -8.36 18.87 -13.01
CA GLY A 262 -8.20 19.97 -13.96
C GLY A 262 -6.90 20.76 -13.82
N ASN A 263 -5.89 20.21 -13.15
CA ASN A 263 -4.58 20.85 -13.04
C ASN A 263 -3.61 20.34 -14.13
N ALA A 264 -2.61 21.18 -14.45
CA ALA A 264 -1.54 20.78 -15.35
C ALA A 264 -0.75 19.59 -14.77
N LEU A 265 -0.36 18.66 -15.64
CA LEU A 265 0.49 17.55 -15.25
C LEU A 265 1.96 17.99 -15.22
N HIS A 266 2.72 17.47 -14.25
CA HIS A 266 4.13 17.78 -14.07
C HIS A 266 4.99 16.52 -14.13
N LYS A 267 6.25 16.67 -14.53
CA LYS A 267 7.22 15.58 -14.38
C LYS A 267 7.57 15.38 -12.92
N TRP A 268 7.89 14.14 -12.54
CA TRP A 268 8.40 13.85 -11.19
C TRP A 268 9.61 14.74 -10.86
N GLY A 269 9.61 15.35 -9.67
CA GLY A 269 10.68 16.22 -9.18
C GLY A 269 10.22 17.61 -8.78
N GLU A 270 11.17 18.56 -8.74
CA GLU A 270 11.00 19.90 -8.15
C GLU A 270 9.79 20.65 -8.72
N ALA A 271 9.56 20.58 -10.04
CA ALA A 271 8.42 21.25 -10.67
C ALA A 271 7.07 20.71 -10.17
N LEU A 272 6.93 19.40 -9.97
CA LEU A 272 5.73 18.81 -9.38
C LEU A 272 5.56 19.28 -7.94
N PHE A 273 6.62 19.21 -7.15
CA PHE A 273 6.57 19.54 -5.72
C PHE A 273 6.31 21.02 -5.46
N ALA A 274 6.86 21.91 -6.28
CA ALA A 274 6.61 23.35 -6.20
C ALA A 274 5.18 23.75 -6.59
N ASN A 275 4.49 22.91 -7.36
CA ASN A 275 3.09 23.11 -7.76
C ASN A 275 2.12 22.23 -6.96
N ALA A 276 2.58 21.56 -5.90
CA ALA A 276 1.76 20.62 -5.14
C ALA A 276 0.52 21.31 -4.54
N VAL A 277 -0.64 20.68 -4.73
CA VAL A 277 -1.93 21.10 -4.21
C VAL A 277 -2.35 20.10 -3.13
N ALA A 278 -2.37 20.52 -1.87
CA ALA A 278 -2.77 19.66 -0.77
C ALA A 278 -4.23 19.24 -0.92
N MET A 279 -4.46 17.92 -0.98
CA MET A 279 -5.80 17.37 -1.01
C MET A 279 -6.40 17.29 0.39
N PRO A 280 -7.74 17.43 0.53
CA PRO A 280 -8.41 17.16 1.79
C PRO A 280 -8.06 15.75 2.26
N VAL A 281 -7.75 15.61 3.55
CA VAL A 281 -7.58 14.29 4.17
C VAL A 281 -8.90 13.54 3.96
N ALA A 282 -8.83 12.36 3.33
CA ALA A 282 -9.99 11.49 3.20
C ALA A 282 -10.50 11.19 4.61
N LYS A 283 -11.79 11.51 4.85
CA LYS A 283 -12.45 11.24 6.12
C LYS A 283 -12.62 9.74 6.36
#